data_AF-A0AAJ6VJS5-F1
#
_entry.id   AF-A0AAJ6VJS5-F1
#
_cell.length_a   1.000
_cell.length_b   1.000
_cell.length_c   1.000
_cell.angle_alpha   90.00
_cell.angle_beta   90.00
_cell.angle_gamma   90.00
#
_symmetry.space_group_name_H-M   'P 1'
#
loop_
_entity.id
_entity.type
_entity.pdbx_description
1 polymer ?
#
loop_
_entity_poly.entity_id
_entity_poly.type
_entity_poly.pdbx_seq_one_letter_code
_entity_poly.pdbx_strand_id
1 'polypeptide(L)'
;MVGCGRSRINNVSPSLKVGIVKLMSRQECSSHLSDLLRRRYSISIGLMCSRNNPYVVMEPGDSGGPLFFQGSLIGLNVGLYPRPNEANTENKVNAHIATNKYSVFIDLHKALE
;
A
#
# COMPACT_ATOMS: atom_id res chain seq x y z
N MET A 1 -1.28 -0.31 -8.49
CA MET A 1 -2.26 -0.71 -7.46
C MET A 1 -3.59 -0.93 -8.13
N VAL A 2 -4.33 -1.97 -7.76
CA VAL A 2 -5.66 -2.25 -8.33
C VAL A 2 -6.66 -2.57 -7.22
N GLY A 3 -7.94 -2.28 -7.44
CA GLY A 3 -9.00 -2.56 -6.49
C GLY A 3 -10.38 -2.10 -6.95
N CYS A 4 -11.41 -2.58 -6.27
CA CYS A 4 -12.81 -2.15 -6.42
C CYS A 4 -13.30 -1.45 -5.15
N GLY A 5 -12.38 -0.91 -4.34
CA GLY A 5 -12.71 -0.20 -3.12
C GLY A 5 -13.56 1.05 -3.36
N ARG A 6 -14.01 1.64 -2.27
CA ARG A 6 -14.77 2.89 -2.32
C ARG A 6 -13.96 3.96 -3.04
N SER A 7 -14.62 4.72 -3.91
CA SER A 7 -14.04 5.95 -4.45
C SER A 7 -14.20 7.10 -3.46
N ARG A 8 -13.52 8.23 -3.72
CA ARG A 8 -13.61 9.44 -2.89
C ARG A 8 -15.02 10.03 -2.72
N ILE A 9 -15.92 9.75 -3.67
CA ILE A 9 -17.33 10.15 -3.60
C ILE A 9 -18.20 9.11 -2.87
N ASN A 10 -17.58 8.23 -2.08
CA ASN A 10 -18.21 7.16 -1.31
C ASN A 10 -18.99 6.11 -2.14
N ASN A 11 -18.77 6.08 -3.45
CA ASN A 11 -19.34 5.07 -4.34
C ASN A 11 -18.36 3.90 -4.49
N VAL A 12 -18.85 2.68 -4.24
CA VAL A 12 -18.16 1.45 -4.61
C VAL A 12 -18.34 1.26 -6.11
N SER A 13 -17.24 1.13 -6.85
CA SER A 13 -17.33 0.89 -8.29
C SER A 13 -17.48 -0.61 -8.56
N PRO A 14 -18.44 -1.04 -9.39
CA PRO A 14 -18.50 -2.43 -9.84
C PRO A 14 -17.37 -2.77 -10.83
N SER A 15 -16.63 -1.76 -11.32
CA SER A 15 -15.51 -1.94 -12.25
C SER A 15 -14.19 -1.80 -11.52
N LEU A 16 -13.26 -2.72 -11.81
CA LEU A 16 -11.90 -2.66 -11.30
C LEU A 16 -11.22 -1.35 -11.69
N LYS A 17 -10.62 -0.68 -10.70
CA LYS A 17 -9.84 0.55 -10.89
C LYS A 17 -8.36 0.26 -10.76
N VAL A 18 -7.58 1.02 -11.52
CA VAL A 18 -6.12 0.95 -11.53
C VAL A 18 -5.56 2.31 -11.16
N GLY A 19 -4.67 2.32 -10.17
CA GLY A 19 -3.92 3.49 -9.74
C GLY A 19 -2.42 3.28 -9.93
N ILE A 20 -1.77 4.17 -10.67
CA ILE A 20 -0.32 4.20 -10.82
C ILE A 20 0.27 4.89 -9.59
N VAL A 21 1.22 4.23 -8.93
CA VAL A 21 1.85 4.72 -7.70
C VAL A 21 3.37 4.64 -7.83
N LYS A 22 4.08 5.55 -7.15
CA LYS A 22 5.55 5.49 -7.05
C LYS A 22 5.91 4.81 -5.74
N LEU A 23 6.72 3.75 -5.81
CA LEU A 23 7.29 3.11 -4.63
C LEU A 23 8.27 4.07 -3.95
N MET A 24 8.24 4.07 -2.62
CA MET A 24 9.20 4.81 -1.80
C MET A 24 10.21 3.82 -1.23
N SER A 25 11.47 4.23 -1.13
CA SER A 25 12.44 3.46 -0.37
C SER A 25 12.04 3.41 1.12
N ARG A 26 12.55 2.42 1.86
CA ARG A 26 12.24 2.31 3.30
C ARG A 26 12.66 3.57 4.05
N GLN A 27 13.80 4.15 3.69
CA GLN A 27 14.34 5.36 4.30
C GLN A 27 13.46 6.58 3.97
N GLU A 28 13.08 6.74 2.70
CA GLU A 28 12.17 7.82 2.28
C GLU A 28 10.83 7.74 3.01
N CYS A 29 10.21 6.56 3.08
CA CYS A 29 8.92 6.44 3.75
C CYS A 29 9.04 6.59 5.28
N SER A 30 10.09 6.07 5.90
CA SER A 30 10.32 6.24 7.34
C SER A 30 10.58 7.70 7.70
N SER A 31 11.37 8.43 6.89
CA SER A 31 11.60 9.87 7.06
C SER A 31 10.31 10.65 6.92
N HIS A 32 9.58 10.43 5.81
CA HIS A 32 8.31 11.09 5.53
C HIS A 32 7.28 10.87 6.65
N LEU A 33 7.14 9.64 7.14
CA LEU A 33 6.24 9.34 8.25
C LEU A 33 6.72 9.91 9.59
N SER A 34 8.03 9.98 9.81
CA SER A 34 8.58 10.60 11.02
C SER A 34 8.29 12.10 11.05
N ASP A 35 8.46 12.77 9.91
CA ASP A 35 8.16 14.18 9.73
C ASP A 35 6.66 14.46 9.92
N LEU A 36 5.81 13.62 9.33
CA LEU A 36 4.36 13.73 9.42
C LEU A 36 3.84 13.52 10.85
N LEU A 37 4.36 12.51 11.56
CA LEU A 37 3.91 12.13 12.91
C LEU A 37 4.63 12.89 14.02
N ARG A 38 5.62 13.73 13.69
CA ARG A 38 6.47 14.46 14.66
C ARG A 38 7.13 13.55 15.70
N ARG A 39 7.44 12.31 15.31
CA ARG A 39 8.13 11.32 16.15
C ARG A 39 8.92 10.37 15.27
N ARG A 40 9.97 9.73 15.80
CA ARG A 40 10.69 8.69 15.06
C ARG A 40 9.75 7.55 14.70
N TYR A 41 9.64 7.26 13.41
CA TYR A 41 8.86 6.18 12.87
C TYR A 41 9.74 5.31 11.97
N SER A 42 9.68 4.00 12.18
CA SER A 42 10.42 3.03 11.39
C SER A 42 9.46 2.00 10.81
N ILE A 43 9.61 1.75 9.52
CA ILE A 43 8.77 0.80 8.81
C ILE A 43 9.30 -0.61 9.00
N SER A 44 8.41 -1.53 9.34
CA SER A 44 8.73 -2.94 9.47
C SER A 44 9.30 -3.51 8.16
N ILE A 45 10.23 -4.45 8.27
CA ILE A 45 10.94 -5.08 7.12
C ILE A 45 9.97 -5.76 6.14
N GLY A 46 8.76 -6.14 6.61
CA GLY A 46 7.68 -6.72 5.80
C GLY A 46 6.80 -5.72 5.03
N LEU A 47 6.98 -4.42 5.26
CA LEU A 47 6.11 -3.38 4.73
C LEU A 47 6.81 -2.51 3.68
N MET A 48 6.04 -2.10 2.68
CA MET A 48 6.44 -1.14 1.65
C MET A 48 5.48 0.04 1.64
N CYS A 49 5.96 1.17 1.15
CA CYS A 49 5.12 2.34 0.91
C CYS A 49 5.09 2.70 -0.56
N SER A 50 3.98 3.31 -0.95
CA SER A 50 3.91 4.05 -2.20
C SER A 50 3.17 5.37 -2.00
N ARG A 51 3.54 6.38 -2.77
CA ARG A 51 2.86 7.67 -2.84
C ARG A 51 2.88 8.15 -4.29
N ASN A 52 1.98 9.06 -4.66
CA ASN A 52 2.02 9.71 -5.96
C ASN A 52 1.60 11.19 -5.85
N ASN A 53 1.93 11.99 -6.86
CA ASN A 53 1.43 13.35 -7.03
C ASN A 53 1.01 13.54 -8.51
N PRO A 54 -0.30 13.66 -8.84
CA PRO A 54 -1.45 13.72 -7.93
C PRO A 54 -1.63 12.41 -7.13
N TYR A 55 -2.24 12.51 -5.95
CA TYR A 55 -2.36 11.39 -5.03
C TYR A 55 -3.20 10.25 -5.62
N VAL A 56 -2.76 9.03 -5.34
CA VAL A 56 -3.55 7.81 -5.51
C VAL A 56 -3.64 7.22 -4.12
N VAL A 57 -4.84 7.07 -3.59
CA VAL A 57 -5.07 6.65 -2.21
C VAL A 57 -5.83 5.34 -2.19
N MET A 58 -5.46 4.44 -1.29
CA MET A 58 -6.27 3.27 -0.97
C MET A 58 -7.47 3.68 -0.14
N GLU A 59 -8.61 3.07 -0.44
CA GLU A 59 -9.84 3.26 0.31
C GLU A 59 -10.36 1.91 0.83
N PRO A 60 -11.34 1.91 1.75
CA PRO A 60 -11.95 0.67 2.21
C PRO A 60 -12.45 -0.19 1.03
N GLY A 61 -12.01 -1.46 1.01
CA GLY A 61 -12.28 -2.40 -0.08
C GLY A 61 -11.12 -2.62 -1.05
N ASP A 62 -10.05 -1.81 -0.98
CA ASP A 62 -8.81 -2.07 -1.75
C ASP A 62 -7.83 -3.00 -1.02
N SER A 63 -8.02 -3.21 0.29
CA SER A 63 -7.20 -4.10 1.12
C SER A 63 -7.20 -5.54 0.60
N GLY A 64 -6.02 -6.18 0.58
CA GLY A 64 -5.81 -7.49 -0.02
C GLY A 64 -5.61 -7.43 -1.54
N GLY A 65 -5.91 -6.31 -2.19
CA GLY A 65 -5.68 -6.11 -3.62
C GLY A 65 -4.19 -6.16 -4.00
N PRO A 66 -3.85 -6.63 -5.20
CA PRO A 66 -2.46 -6.79 -5.61
C PRO A 66 -1.79 -5.47 -6.01
N LEU A 67 -0.51 -5.37 -5.69
CA LEU A 67 0.41 -4.38 -6.22
C LEU A 67 1.36 -5.04 -7.22
N PHE A 68 1.25 -4.62 -8.48
CA PHE A 68 2.09 -5.12 -9.57
C PHE A 68 3.20 -4.14 -9.95
N PHE A 69 4.35 -4.67 -10.33
CA PHE A 69 5.42 -3.97 -11.01
C PHE A 69 5.94 -4.84 -12.15
N GLN A 70 5.91 -4.31 -13.38
CA GLN A 70 6.34 -5.03 -14.59
C GLN A 70 5.72 -6.43 -14.74
N GLY A 71 4.44 -6.57 -14.42
CA GLY A 71 3.70 -7.85 -14.49
C GLY A 71 3.92 -8.79 -13.31
N SER A 72 4.85 -8.49 -12.40
CA SER A 72 5.10 -9.29 -11.20
C SER A 72 4.35 -8.75 -9.98
N LEU A 73 3.78 -9.65 -9.17
CA LEU A 73 3.16 -9.32 -7.90
C LEU A 73 4.25 -9.00 -6.86
N ILE A 74 4.38 -7.73 -6.48
CA ILE A 74 5.40 -7.27 -5.54
C ILE A 74 4.86 -6.99 -4.13
N GLY A 75 3.55 -6.79 -4.00
CA GLY A 75 2.95 -6.60 -2.70
C GLY A 75 1.44 -6.72 -2.66
N LEU A 76 0.90 -6.66 -1.45
CA LEU A 76 -0.53 -6.68 -1.17
C LEU A 76 -0.93 -5.40 -0.43
N ASN A 77 -2.01 -4.78 -0.90
CA ASN A 77 -2.58 -3.57 -0.32
C ASN A 77 -3.00 -3.81 1.14
N VAL A 78 -2.58 -2.94 2.06
CA VAL A 78 -3.03 -2.98 3.47
C VAL A 78 -4.02 -1.85 3.72
N GLY A 79 -3.59 -0.61 3.49
CA GLY A 79 -4.41 0.59 3.62
C GLY A 79 -3.56 1.87 3.71
N LEU A 80 -4.21 2.99 3.99
CA LEU A 80 -3.52 4.27 4.21
C LEU A 80 -2.87 4.35 5.59
N TYR A 81 -1.69 4.95 5.62
CA TYR A 81 -0.95 5.24 6.84
C TYR A 81 -0.42 6.70 6.84
N PRO A 82 -0.44 7.41 7.98
CA PRO A 82 -1.06 7.04 9.25
C PRO A 82 -2.59 6.98 9.16
N ARG A 83 -3.24 6.33 10.14
CA ARG A 83 -4.68 6.03 10.12
C ARG A 83 -5.54 7.31 10.02
N PRO A 84 -6.83 7.20 9.62
CA PRO A 84 -7.69 8.34 9.25
C PRO A 84 -7.63 9.56 10.17
N ASN A 85 -7.50 9.37 11.48
CA ASN A 85 -7.58 10.43 12.48
C ASN A 85 -6.25 11.15 12.77
N GLU A 86 -5.16 10.80 12.09
CA GLU A 86 -3.80 11.24 12.46
C GLU A 86 -3.18 12.28 11.51
N ALA A 87 -3.72 12.49 10.30
CA ALA A 87 -3.18 13.45 9.32
C ALA A 87 -4.15 13.74 8.15
N ASN A 88 -3.90 14.82 7.41
CA ASN A 88 -4.53 15.07 6.09
C ASN A 88 -4.12 13.96 5.10
N THR A 89 -5.11 13.41 4.36
CA THR A 89 -4.96 12.35 3.35
C THR A 89 -3.87 12.60 2.31
N GLU A 90 -3.58 13.85 1.98
CA GLU A 90 -2.57 14.20 0.97
C GLU A 90 -1.13 13.89 1.38
N ASN A 91 -0.88 13.85 2.69
CA ASN A 91 0.42 13.52 3.25
C ASN A 91 0.54 12.04 3.64
N LYS A 92 -0.52 11.24 3.46
CA LYS A 92 -0.50 9.82 3.79
C LYS A 92 0.23 9.02 2.71
N VAL A 93 0.63 7.82 3.08
CA VAL A 93 1.21 6.82 2.19
C VAL A 93 0.29 5.63 2.11
N ASN A 94 0.30 4.95 0.96
CA ASN A 94 -0.29 3.63 0.81
C ASN A 94 0.70 2.61 1.38
N ALA A 95 0.27 1.83 2.37
CA ALA A 95 1.07 0.76 2.94
C ALA A 95 0.74 -0.59 2.31
N HIS A 96 1.78 -1.38 2.05
CA HIS A 96 1.69 -2.67 1.38
C HIS A 96 2.50 -3.73 2.13
N ILE A 97 2.09 -4.98 2.10
CA ILE A 97 2.92 -6.12 2.52
C ILE A 97 3.79 -6.53 1.33
N ALA A 98 5.11 -6.66 1.54
CA ALA A 98 6.04 -7.10 0.50
C ALA A 98 5.97 -8.61 0.31
N THR A 99 5.58 -9.08 -0.89
CA THR A 99 5.36 -10.51 -1.14
C THR A 99 6.66 -11.32 -1.10
N ASN A 100 7.80 -10.70 -1.46
CA ASN A 100 9.12 -11.33 -1.38
C ASN A 100 9.54 -11.71 0.05
N LYS A 101 8.92 -11.14 1.08
CA LYS A 101 9.18 -11.52 2.48
C LYS A 101 8.45 -12.80 2.90
N TYR A 102 7.55 -13.29 2.05
CA TYR A 102 6.72 -14.46 2.31
C TYR A 102 6.88 -15.54 1.22
N SER A 103 7.88 -15.42 0.33
CA SER A 103 8.06 -16.36 -0.78
C SER A 103 8.19 -17.81 -0.29
N VAL A 104 9.01 -18.06 0.75
CA VAL A 104 9.16 -19.41 1.34
C VAL A 104 7.82 -19.98 1.79
N PHE A 105 6.99 -19.17 2.46
CA PHE A 105 5.67 -19.60 2.91
C PHE A 105 4.74 -19.91 1.72
N ILE A 106 4.72 -19.03 0.71
CA ILE A 106 3.89 -19.19 -0.49
C ILE A 106 4.31 -20.41 -1.31
N ASP A 107 5.61 -20.60 -1.51
CA ASP A 107 6.16 -21.67 -2.32
C ASP A 107 5.97 -23.03 -1.65
N LEU A 108 6.08 -23.10 -0.31
CA LEU A 108 5.77 -24.31 0.45
C LEU A 108 4.32 -24.77 0.22
N HIS A 109 3.35 -23.85 0.22
CA HIS A 109 1.94 -24.21 0.02
C HIS A 109 1.66 -24.68 -1.40
N LYS A 110 2.30 -24.07 -2.40
CA LYS A 110 2.18 -24.54 -3.80
C LYS A 110 2.74 -25.94 -4.02
N ALA A 111 3.76 -26.34 -3.25
CA ALA A 111 4.34 -27.67 -3.34
C ALA A 111 3.48 -28.77 -2.68
N LEU A 112 2.44 -28.39 -1.94
CA LEU A 112 1.52 -29.29 -1.24
C LEU A 112 0.19 -29.48 -1.98
N GLU A 113 -0.02 -28.78 -3.09
CA GLU A 113 -1.17 -28.92 -4.01
C GLU A 113 -0.78 -29.74 -5.24
#